data_AF-A0A0M2T1W5-F1
#
_entry.id   AF-A0A0M2T1W5-F1
#
_cell.length_a   1.000
_cell.length_b   1.000
_cell.length_c   1.000
_cell.angle_alpha   90.00
_cell.angle_beta   90.00
_cell.angle_gamma   90.00
#
_symmetry.space_group_name_H-M   'P 1'
#
loop_
_entity.id
_entity.type
_entity.pdbx_description
1 polymer ?
#
loop_
_entity_poly.entity_id
_entity_poly.type
_entity_poly.pdbx_seq_one_letter_code
_entity_poly.pdbx_strand_id
1 'polypeptide(L)'
;MASVLATGLLCGLWTLISAPLGLVGWAGFAGCTTYFALGAGGSKDMRKAMLCNITGVICGMLIIILTNMTAIPNGSAIFSGLVTCLMCILGAKVVPIKYTPGIFMGCFATFAANGDWFTLLLSLLCGAVLGFSCTKLGETFSIWGQRFLPKHDQMVTNKMKP
;
A
#
# COMPACT_ATOMS: atom_id res chain seq x y z
N MET A 1 1.81 -20.67 1.93
CA MET A 1 2.96 -20.62 2.87
C MET A 1 4.17 -19.90 2.29
N ALA A 2 4.60 -20.18 1.05
CA ALA A 2 5.76 -19.51 0.42
C ALA A 2 5.67 -17.96 0.38
N SER A 3 4.46 -17.41 0.16
CA SER A 3 4.21 -15.95 0.18
C SER A 3 4.42 -15.31 1.56
N VAL A 4 4.18 -16.05 2.65
CA VAL A 4 4.37 -15.54 4.03
C VAL A 4 5.86 -15.39 4.33
N LEU A 5 6.68 -16.37 3.93
CA LEU A 5 8.13 -16.31 4.09
C LEU A 5 8.74 -15.17 3.26
N ALA A 6 8.33 -15.03 1.99
CA ALA A 6 8.79 -13.94 1.13
C ALA A 6 8.41 -12.56 1.69
N THR A 7 7.17 -12.41 2.17
CA THR A 7 6.70 -11.15 2.76
C THR A 7 7.43 -10.84 4.05
N GLY A 8 7.59 -11.81 4.97
CA GLY A 8 8.33 -11.61 6.22
C GLY A 8 9.78 -11.20 5.98
N LEU A 9 10.47 -11.85 5.04
CA LEU A 9 11.86 -11.52 4.69
C LEU A 9 12.00 -10.10 4.14
N LEU A 10 11.21 -9.74 3.13
CA LEU A 10 11.30 -8.43 2.49
C LEU A 10 10.83 -7.30 3.42
N CYS A 11 9.78 -7.54 4.22
CA CYS A 11 9.33 -6.60 5.25
C CYS A 11 10.39 -6.41 6.35
N GLY A 12 11.09 -7.48 6.75
CA GLY A 12 12.21 -7.38 7.70
C GLY A 12 13.41 -6.63 7.11
N LEU A 13 13.72 -6.84 5.83
CA LEU A 13 14.75 -6.06 5.14
C LEU A 13 14.37 -4.58 5.03
N TRP A 14 13.09 -4.28 4.77
CA TRP A 14 12.58 -2.92 4.69
C TRP A 14 12.81 -2.11 5.98
N THR A 15 12.62 -2.71 7.16
CA THR A 15 12.88 -2.01 8.43
C THR A 15 14.35 -1.68 8.63
N LEU A 16 15.26 -2.52 8.10
CA LEU A 16 16.70 -2.28 8.17
C LEU A 16 17.16 -1.17 7.22
N ILE A 17 16.59 -1.10 6.00
CA ILE A 17 17.04 -0.16 4.97
C ILE A 17 16.29 1.19 4.99
N SER A 18 15.08 1.25 5.53
CA SER A 18 14.28 2.48 5.51
C SER A 18 14.92 3.60 6.32
N ALA A 19 15.43 3.31 7.52
CA ALA A 19 16.10 4.29 8.38
C ALA A 19 17.37 4.92 7.74
N PRO A 20 18.36 4.15 7.25
CA PRO A 20 19.57 4.75 6.65
C PRO A 20 19.30 5.49 5.33
N LEU A 21 18.21 5.18 4.63
CA LEU A 21 17.78 5.91 3.43
C LEU A 21 16.99 7.19 3.74
N GLY A 22 16.77 7.51 5.02
CA GLY A 22 15.96 8.66 5.44
C GLY A 22 14.47 8.51 5.13
N LEU A 23 13.97 7.28 4.92
CA LEU A 23 12.57 7.00 4.60
C LEU A 23 11.76 6.70 5.87
N VAL A 24 10.47 7.00 5.83
CA VAL A 24 9.52 6.68 6.89
C VAL A 24 9.13 5.21 6.79
N GLY A 25 9.74 4.36 7.60
CA GLY A 25 9.55 2.90 7.56
C GLY A 25 8.07 2.48 7.63
N TRP A 26 7.29 3.07 8.54
CA TRP A 26 5.85 2.80 8.66
C TRP A 26 5.03 3.24 7.45
N ALA A 27 5.43 4.32 6.76
CA ALA A 27 4.79 4.72 5.52
C ALA A 27 5.07 3.72 4.38
N GLY A 28 6.25 3.11 4.36
CA GLY A 28 6.51 1.98 3.48
C GLY A 28 5.59 0.79 3.73
N PHE A 29 5.33 0.45 5.00
CA PHE A 29 4.35 -0.58 5.32
C PHE A 29 2.93 -0.19 4.91
N ALA A 30 2.52 1.06 5.11
CA ALA A 30 1.24 1.56 4.63
C ALA A 30 1.12 1.40 3.10
N GLY A 31 2.17 1.77 2.35
CA GLY A 31 2.24 1.58 0.90
C GLY A 31 2.13 0.10 0.49
N CYS A 32 2.84 -0.79 1.19
CA CYS A 32 2.76 -2.24 0.97
C CYS A 32 1.34 -2.77 1.19
N THR A 33 0.69 -2.35 2.28
CA THR A 33 -0.70 -2.70 2.61
C THR A 33 -1.67 -2.23 1.53
N THR A 34 -1.50 -1.02 0.98
CA THR A 34 -2.38 -0.52 -0.10
C THR A 34 -2.28 -1.35 -1.38
N TYR A 35 -1.11 -1.92 -1.67
CA TYR A 35 -0.95 -2.86 -2.77
C TYR A 35 -1.65 -4.19 -2.48
N PHE A 36 -1.41 -4.80 -1.30
CA PHE A 36 -2.02 -6.09 -0.96
C PHE A 36 -3.54 -6.04 -0.87
N ALA A 37 -4.09 -4.91 -0.44
CA ALA A 37 -5.54 -4.72 -0.31
C ALA A 37 -6.27 -4.64 -1.66
N LEU A 38 -5.57 -4.52 -2.80
CA LEU A 38 -6.18 -4.65 -4.14
C LEU A 38 -6.46 -6.10 -4.53
N GLY A 39 -5.70 -7.06 -3.99
CA GLY A 39 -5.99 -8.50 -4.05
C GLY A 39 -5.75 -9.22 -5.38
N ALA A 40 -5.76 -8.53 -6.54
CA ALA A 40 -5.56 -9.19 -7.84
C ALA A 40 -4.07 -9.46 -8.15
N GLY A 41 -3.18 -8.65 -7.58
CA GLY A 41 -1.73 -8.77 -7.71
C GLY A 41 -1.20 -8.26 -9.05
N GLY A 42 0.13 -8.19 -9.13
CA GLY A 42 0.84 -7.80 -10.35
C GLY A 42 1.07 -6.30 -10.49
N SER A 43 1.69 -5.90 -11.61
CA SER A 43 2.19 -4.54 -11.80
C SER A 43 1.10 -3.48 -11.98
N LYS A 44 -0.10 -3.89 -12.44
CA LYS A 44 -1.26 -3.00 -12.56
C LYS A 44 -1.75 -2.53 -11.20
N ASP A 45 -1.83 -3.44 -10.23
CA ASP A 45 -2.23 -3.13 -8.87
C ASP A 45 -1.19 -2.28 -8.15
N MET A 46 0.09 -2.53 -8.38
CA MET A 46 1.17 -1.67 -7.87
C MET A 46 1.00 -0.23 -8.35
N ARG A 47 0.80 -0.03 -9.66
CA ARG A 47 0.58 1.31 -10.23
C ARG A 47 -0.68 1.95 -9.67
N LYS A 48 -1.77 1.20 -9.54
CA LYS A 48 -3.03 1.70 -8.98
C LYS A 48 -2.86 2.14 -7.51
N ALA A 49 -2.22 1.32 -6.68
CA ALA A 49 -1.90 1.65 -5.29
C ALA A 49 -1.04 2.91 -5.19
N MET A 50 0.02 3.02 -6.00
CA MET A 50 0.87 4.21 -6.07
C MET A 50 0.09 5.47 -6.43
N LEU A 51 -0.75 5.42 -7.48
CA LEU A 51 -1.55 6.56 -7.91
C LEU A 51 -2.57 6.98 -6.84
N CYS A 52 -3.19 6.02 -6.16
CA CYS A 52 -4.07 6.29 -5.03
C CYS A 52 -3.31 6.95 -3.87
N ASN A 53 -2.12 6.45 -3.52
CA ASN A 53 -1.29 7.03 -2.46
C ASN A 53 -0.85 8.47 -2.80
N ILE A 54 -0.42 8.72 -4.04
CA ILE A 54 -0.11 10.07 -4.53
C ILE A 54 -1.32 10.99 -4.39
N THR A 55 -2.49 10.54 -4.85
CA THR A 55 -3.73 11.31 -4.75
C THR A 55 -4.08 11.62 -3.30
N GLY A 56 -3.92 10.62 -2.42
CA GLY A 56 -4.13 10.78 -0.99
C GLY A 56 -3.20 11.83 -0.36
N VAL A 57 -1.91 11.80 -0.70
CA VAL A 57 -0.94 12.79 -0.22
C VAL A 57 -1.31 14.20 -0.69
N ILE A 58 -1.71 14.35 -1.96
CA ILE A 58 -2.18 15.63 -2.50
C ILE A 58 -3.42 16.12 -1.71
N CYS A 59 -4.38 15.25 -1.42
CA CYS A 59 -5.55 15.60 -0.62
C CYS A 59 -5.19 16.00 0.82
N GLY A 60 -4.27 15.27 1.47
CA GLY A 60 -3.79 15.60 2.82
C GLY A 60 -3.10 16.96 2.85
N MET A 61 -2.20 17.22 1.89
CA MET A 61 -1.54 18.52 1.76
C MET A 61 -2.52 19.65 1.47
N LEU A 62 -3.52 19.41 0.63
CA LEU A 62 -4.58 20.39 0.36
C LEU A 62 -5.32 20.78 1.64
N ILE A 63 -5.65 19.82 2.51
CA ILE A 63 -6.31 20.10 3.81
C ILE A 63 -5.40 20.95 4.70
N ILE A 64 -4.12 20.59 4.83
CA ILE A 64 -3.14 21.34 5.65
C ILE A 64 -3.01 22.78 5.14
N ILE A 65 -2.83 22.96 3.83
CA ILE A 65 -2.65 24.28 3.21
C ILE A 65 -3.91 25.15 3.39
N LEU A 66 -5.10 24.63 3.07
CA LEU A 66 -6.35 25.39 3.20
C LEU A 66 -6.65 25.78 4.65
N THR A 67 -6.36 24.88 5.59
CA THR A 67 -6.51 25.16 7.03
C THR A 67 -5.59 26.30 7.47
N ASN A 68 -4.33 26.26 7.05
CA ASN A 68 -3.35 27.29 7.41
C ASN A 68 -3.63 28.65 6.75
N MET A 69 -4.19 28.67 5.54
CA MET A 69 -4.44 29.91 4.80
C MET A 69 -5.66 30.68 5.28
N THR A 70 -6.69 30.02 5.80
CA THR A 70 -8.00 30.65 5.99
C THR A 70 -8.26 31.15 7.41
N ALA A 71 -7.46 30.76 8.41
CA ALA A 71 -7.59 31.19 9.81
C ALA A 71 -9.01 31.13 10.40
N ILE A 72 -9.90 30.31 9.82
CA ILE A 72 -11.29 30.13 10.27
C ILE A 72 -11.27 29.24 11.52
N PRO A 73 -12.03 29.57 12.58
CA PRO A 73 -12.24 28.65 13.70
C PRO A 73 -12.71 27.28 13.21
N ASN A 74 -12.03 26.21 13.62
CA ASN A 74 -12.31 24.83 13.17
C ASN A 74 -12.16 24.58 11.66
N GLY A 75 -11.35 25.37 10.95
CA GLY A 75 -11.11 25.20 9.51
C GLY A 75 -10.66 23.78 9.13
N SER A 76 -9.85 23.12 9.97
CA SER A 76 -9.41 21.73 9.75
C SER A 76 -10.57 20.75 9.62
N ALA A 77 -11.63 20.89 10.43
CA ALA A 77 -12.81 20.03 10.36
C ALA A 77 -13.59 20.25 9.07
N ILE A 78 -13.77 21.52 8.67
CA ILE A 78 -14.50 21.89 7.46
C ILE A 78 -13.79 21.35 6.22
N PHE A 79 -12.49 21.64 6.06
CA PHE A 79 -11.73 21.18 4.90
C PHE A 79 -11.56 19.66 4.89
N SER A 80 -11.42 19.02 6.06
CA SER A 80 -11.40 17.56 6.11
C SER A 80 -12.70 16.96 5.58
N GLY A 81 -13.86 17.50 5.95
CA GLY A 81 -15.15 17.06 5.41
C GLY A 81 -15.24 17.25 3.89
N LEU A 82 -14.92 18.45 3.39
CA LEU A 82 -14.98 18.77 1.97
C LEU A 82 -14.03 17.93 1.12
N VAL A 83 -12.77 17.82 1.53
CA VAL A 83 -11.76 17.05 0.80
C VAL A 83 -12.02 15.55 0.92
N THR A 84 -12.59 15.07 2.03
CA THR A 84 -13.05 13.67 2.14
C THR A 84 -14.13 13.35 1.11
N CYS A 85 -15.11 14.24 0.92
CA CYS A 85 -16.09 14.08 -0.16
C CYS A 85 -15.42 14.01 -1.54
N LEU A 86 -14.42 14.86 -1.79
CA LEU A 86 -13.62 14.82 -3.01
C LEU A 86 -12.89 13.47 -3.17
N MET A 87 -12.22 12.97 -2.13
CA MET A 87 -11.52 11.68 -2.14
C MET A 87 -12.46 10.52 -2.51
N CYS A 88 -13.67 10.51 -1.96
CA CYS A 88 -14.69 9.51 -2.28
C CYS A 88 -15.14 9.59 -3.75
N ILE A 89 -15.35 10.80 -4.28
CA ILE A 89 -15.72 11.00 -5.69
C ILE A 89 -14.58 10.54 -6.62
N LEU A 90 -13.34 10.91 -6.31
CA LEU A 90 -12.16 10.49 -7.06
C LEU A 90 -12.03 8.97 -7.08
N GLY A 91 -12.11 8.34 -5.91
CA GLY A 91 -12.04 6.89 -5.74
C GLY A 91 -13.23 6.11 -6.34
N ALA A 92 -14.35 6.77 -6.64
CA ALA A 92 -15.50 6.15 -7.29
C ALA A 92 -15.50 6.32 -8.81
N LYS A 93 -15.11 7.50 -9.32
CA LYS A 93 -15.29 7.88 -10.73
C LYS A 93 -14.03 7.77 -11.58
N VAL A 94 -12.84 7.93 -11.00
CA VAL A 94 -11.60 7.97 -11.77
C VAL A 94 -10.99 6.57 -11.87
N VAL A 95 -11.17 5.93 -13.03
CA VAL A 95 -10.77 4.53 -13.30
C VAL A 95 -9.36 4.16 -12.80
N PRO A 96 -8.28 4.93 -13.10
CA PRO A 96 -6.93 4.55 -12.68
C PRO A 96 -6.69 4.61 -11.16
N ILE A 97 -7.53 5.31 -10.40
CA ILE A 97 -7.44 5.45 -8.95
C ILE A 97 -8.74 5.00 -8.25
N LYS A 98 -9.52 4.12 -8.91
CA LYS A 98 -10.79 3.61 -8.38
C LYS A 98 -10.56 2.63 -7.22
N TYR A 99 -10.04 3.15 -6.12
CA TYR A 99 -9.63 2.46 -4.90
C TYR A 99 -9.51 3.47 -3.77
N THR A 100 -10.67 3.84 -3.22
CA THR A 100 -10.81 4.84 -2.15
C THR A 100 -9.94 4.55 -0.92
N PRO A 101 -9.80 3.31 -0.43
CA PRO A 101 -8.95 3.03 0.74
C PRO A 101 -7.48 3.45 0.56
N GLY A 102 -6.92 3.32 -0.65
CA GLY A 102 -5.55 3.79 -0.93
C GLY A 102 -5.42 5.31 -0.88
N ILE A 103 -6.44 6.03 -1.35
CA ILE A 103 -6.48 7.50 -1.28
C ILE A 103 -6.54 7.95 0.19
N PHE A 104 -7.36 7.30 1.02
CA PHE A 104 -7.40 7.57 2.46
C PHE A 104 -6.07 7.27 3.14
N MET A 105 -5.42 6.15 2.82
CA MET A 105 -4.15 5.79 3.43
C MET A 105 -3.07 6.85 3.17
N GLY A 106 -2.94 7.35 1.93
CA GLY A 106 -2.01 8.44 1.60
C GLY A 106 -2.33 9.75 2.35
N CYS A 107 -3.62 10.08 2.48
CA CYS A 107 -4.07 11.27 3.20
C CYS A 107 -3.74 11.18 4.71
N PHE A 108 -4.08 10.07 5.35
CA PHE A 108 -3.78 9.83 6.78
C PHE A 108 -2.29 9.83 7.06
N ALA A 109 -1.50 9.22 6.17
CA ALA A 109 -0.06 9.20 6.31
C ALA A 109 0.55 10.62 6.22
N THR A 110 -0.09 11.53 5.47
CA THR A 110 0.33 12.94 5.36
C THR A 110 0.14 13.69 6.66
N PHE A 111 -0.99 13.46 7.34
CA PHE A 111 -1.20 14.01 8.68
C PHE A 111 -0.22 13.41 9.70
N ALA A 112 0.02 12.10 9.64
CA ALA A 112 0.99 11.44 10.51
C ALA A 112 2.43 11.94 10.32
N ALA A 113 2.78 12.36 9.09
CA ALA A 113 4.07 12.96 8.77
C ALA A 113 4.13 14.49 9.01
N ASN A 114 3.11 15.09 9.62
CA ASN A 114 3.00 16.55 9.82
C ASN A 114 3.22 17.37 8.53
N GLY A 115 2.84 16.83 7.37
CA GLY A 115 3.00 17.51 6.09
C GLY A 115 4.39 17.42 5.45
N ASP A 116 5.33 16.61 5.98
CA ASP A 116 6.56 16.24 5.24
C ASP A 116 6.22 15.28 4.08
N TRP A 117 5.64 15.87 3.03
CA TRP A 117 5.05 15.13 1.91
C TRP A 117 6.10 14.45 1.04
N PHE A 118 7.32 14.99 0.94
CA PHE A 118 8.32 14.47 0.01
C PHE A 118 8.86 13.13 0.49
N THR A 119 9.37 13.09 1.72
CA THR A 119 9.89 11.88 2.35
C THR A 119 8.81 10.82 2.49
N LEU A 120 7.61 11.25 2.89
CA LEU A 120 6.46 10.37 3.01
C LEU A 120 6.06 9.74 1.68
N LEU A 121 5.93 10.55 0.63
CA LEU A 121 5.50 10.07 -0.68
C LEU A 121 6.48 9.04 -1.22
N LEU A 122 7.77 9.32 -1.13
CA LEU A 122 8.81 8.38 -1.55
C LEU A 122 8.70 7.06 -0.77
N SER A 123 8.47 7.14 0.54
CA SER A 123 8.29 5.97 1.41
C SER A 123 7.07 5.13 1.00
N LEU A 124 5.93 5.76 0.74
CA LEU A 124 4.70 5.09 0.29
C LEU A 124 4.89 4.39 -1.06
N LEU A 125 5.58 5.04 -2.00
CA LEU A 125 5.86 4.47 -3.33
C LEU A 125 6.81 3.28 -3.22
N CYS A 126 7.91 3.40 -2.47
CA CYS A 126 8.80 2.28 -2.17
C CYS A 126 8.04 1.12 -1.49
N GLY A 127 7.11 1.43 -0.59
CA GLY A 127 6.21 0.46 0.02
C GLY A 127 5.36 -0.33 -0.97
N ALA A 128 4.77 0.34 -1.96
CA ALA A 128 4.01 -0.34 -3.01
C ALA A 128 4.90 -1.25 -3.87
N VAL A 129 6.14 -0.83 -4.18
CA VAL A 129 7.14 -1.68 -4.86
C VAL A 129 7.52 -2.90 -4.01
N LEU A 130 7.70 -2.70 -2.70
CA LEU A 130 7.97 -3.77 -1.75
C LEU A 130 6.85 -4.82 -1.80
N GLY A 131 5.59 -4.40 -1.71
CA GLY A 131 4.43 -5.30 -1.79
C GLY A 131 4.42 -6.13 -3.08
N PHE A 132 4.67 -5.48 -4.22
CA PHE A 132 4.80 -6.19 -5.51
C PHE A 132 5.96 -7.21 -5.50
N SER A 133 7.10 -6.84 -4.91
CA SER A 133 8.26 -7.70 -4.77
C SER A 133 7.96 -8.92 -3.89
N CYS A 134 7.18 -8.75 -2.82
CA CYS A 134 6.71 -9.84 -1.96
C CYS A 134 5.86 -10.86 -2.74
N THR A 135 4.95 -10.40 -3.60
CA THR A 135 4.17 -11.31 -4.45
C THR A 135 5.08 -12.09 -5.41
N LYS A 136 6.01 -11.39 -6.10
CA LYS A 136 6.92 -12.03 -7.07
C LYS A 136 7.85 -13.04 -6.43
N LEU A 137 8.45 -12.69 -5.30
CA LEU A 137 9.32 -13.61 -4.57
C LEU A 137 8.54 -14.81 -4.02
N GLY A 138 7.31 -14.60 -3.55
CA GLY A 138 6.42 -15.68 -3.11
C GLY A 138 6.09 -16.67 -4.24
N GLU A 139 5.84 -16.18 -5.46
CA GLU A 139 5.66 -17.02 -6.65
C GLU A 139 6.91 -17.86 -6.94
N THR A 140 8.10 -17.25 -6.90
CA THR A 140 9.38 -17.94 -7.12
C THR A 140 9.64 -19.02 -6.06
N PHE A 141 9.40 -18.71 -4.78
CA PHE A 141 9.54 -19.68 -3.69
C PHE A 141 8.54 -20.84 -3.81
N SER A 142 7.33 -20.58 -4.32
CA SER A 142 6.35 -21.63 -4.57
C SER A 142 6.81 -22.59 -5.67
N ILE A 143 7.35 -22.07 -6.78
CA ILE A 143 7.89 -22.88 -7.88
C ILE A 143 9.09 -23.69 -7.41
N TRP A 144 10.01 -23.05 -6.68
CA TRP A 144 11.19 -23.72 -6.13
C TRP A 144 10.80 -24.82 -5.14
N GLY A 145 9.88 -24.53 -4.21
CA GLY A 145 9.36 -25.51 -3.25
C GLY A 145 8.73 -26.72 -3.93
N GLN A 146 7.94 -26.53 -4.99
CA GLN A 146 7.36 -27.64 -5.77
C GLN A 146 8.42 -28.51 -6.47
N ARG A 147 9.59 -27.94 -6.81
CA ARG A 147 10.69 -28.67 -7.44
C ARG A 147 11.46 -29.55 -6.45
N PHE A 148 11.53 -29.16 -5.19
CA PHE A 148 12.23 -29.91 -4.12
C PHE A 148 11.31 -30.81 -3.28
N LEU A 149 10.01 -30.50 -3.23
CA LEU A 149 8.98 -31.29 -2.56
C LEU A 149 7.93 -31.71 -3.60
N PRO A 150 8.19 -32.78 -4.39
CA PRO A 150 7.17 -33.33 -5.27
C PRO A 150 6.00 -33.83 -4.42
N LYS A 151 4.79 -33.37 -4.76
CA LYS A 151 3.53 -33.58 -4.05
C LYS A 151 3.40 -34.99 -3.44
N HIS A 152 3.51 -35.11 -2.12
CA HIS A 152 2.98 -36.27 -1.38
C HIS A 152 1.46 -36.12 -1.15
N ASP A 153 0.73 -35.68 -2.18
CA ASP A 153 -0.70 -35.32 -2.10
C ASP A 153 -1.53 -35.92 -3.27
N GLN A 154 -1.09 -37.09 -3.75
CA GLN A 154 -1.85 -37.93 -4.67
C GLN A 154 -2.27 -39.28 -4.06
N MET A 155 -1.86 -39.60 -2.82
CA MET A 155 -2.21 -40.88 -2.18
C MET A 155 -3.49 -40.83 -1.31
N VAL A 156 -3.94 -39.65 -0.89
CA VAL A 156 -5.12 -39.52 0.01
C VAL A 156 -6.43 -39.47 -0.76
N THR A 157 -6.45 -38.90 -1.98
CA THR A 157 -7.66 -38.83 -2.81
C THR A 157 -7.97 -40.12 -3.56
N ASN A 158 -6.99 -41.00 -3.78
CA ASN A 158 -7.22 -42.30 -4.44
C ASN A 158 -7.62 -43.43 -3.47
N LYS A 159 -7.63 -43.16 -2.15
CA LYS A 159 -8.15 -44.08 -1.11
C LYS A 159 -9.58 -43.75 -0.65
N MET A 160 -10.20 -42.71 -1.22
CA MET A 160 -11.59 -42.28 -0.91
C MET A 160 -12.48 -42.29 -2.15
N LYS A 161 -12.26 -43.26 -3.05
CA LYS A 161 -13.25 -43.60 -4.07
C LYS A 161 -13.87 -44.94 -3.66
N PRO A 162 -15.13 -44.96 -3.20
CA PRO A 162 -15.87 -46.22 -3.06
C PRO A 162 -16.12 -46.86 -4.44
#